data_AF-A0AA41SVD4-F1
#
_entry.id   AF-A0AA41SVD4-F1
#
_cell.length_a   1.000
_cell.length_b   1.000
_cell.length_c   1.000
_cell.angle_alpha   90.00
_cell.angle_beta   90.00
_cell.angle_gamma   90.00
#
_symmetry.space_group_name_H-M   'P 1'
#
loop_
_entity.id
_entity.type
_entity.pdbx_description
1 polymer ?
#
loop_
_entity_poly.entity_id
_entity_poly.type
_entity_poly.pdbx_seq_one_letter_code
_entity_poly.pdbx_strand_id
1 'polypeptide(L)'
;MTTVPKVVLAKEAGICYAGIAMATDYDCWKEHKEAVSVDWVLKTLKENANKTKSLLLTAIPQRGSMEWSETLHNLKNMAQFSVLLPRH
;
A
#
# COMPACT_ATOMS: atom_id res chain seq x y z
N MET A 1 1.14 11.44 -0.73
CA MET A 1 2.53 11.81 -0.35
C MET A 1 3.29 10.70 0.40
N THR A 2 2.84 9.44 0.40
CA THR A 2 3.49 8.40 1.24
C THR A 2 3.84 7.10 0.53
N THR A 3 3.28 6.82 -0.66
CA THR A 3 3.45 5.52 -1.33
C THR A 3 4.90 5.21 -1.68
N VAL A 4 5.62 6.22 -2.19
CA VAL A 4 7.05 6.17 -2.45
C VAL A 4 7.76 6.87 -1.29
N PRO A 5 8.86 6.32 -0.74
CA PRO A 5 9.57 5.11 -1.16
C PRO A 5 9.07 3.80 -0.51
N LYS A 6 7.99 3.81 0.28
CA LYS A 6 7.52 2.61 1.02
C LYS A 6 7.39 1.35 0.15
N VAL A 7 6.78 1.47 -1.03
CA VAL A 7 6.60 0.33 -1.94
C VAL A 7 7.94 -0.19 -2.51
N VAL A 8 8.90 0.70 -2.71
CA VAL A 8 10.24 0.35 -3.23
C VAL A 8 11.02 -0.41 -2.17
N LEU A 9 11.08 0.12 -0.95
CA LEU A 9 11.77 -0.51 0.17
C LEU A 9 11.16 -1.87 0.54
N ALA A 10 9.84 -2.00 0.48
CA ALA A 10 9.19 -3.30 0.71
C ALA A 10 9.56 -4.33 -0.37
N LYS A 11 9.75 -3.88 -1.62
CA LYS A 11 10.22 -4.74 -2.71
C LYS A 11 11.67 -5.17 -2.51
N GLU A 12 12.55 -4.25 -2.13
CA GLU A 12 13.95 -4.53 -1.79
C GLU A 12 14.07 -5.50 -0.60
N ALA A 13 13.15 -5.43 0.37
CA ALA A 13 13.08 -6.36 1.50
C ALA A 13 12.47 -7.73 1.14
N GLY A 14 12.03 -7.96 -0.11
CA GLY A 14 11.40 -9.21 -0.52
C GLY A 14 9.98 -9.43 0.06
N ILE A 15 9.28 -8.36 0.43
CA ILE A 15 7.95 -8.42 1.07
C ILE A 15 6.83 -8.27 0.02
N CYS A 16 5.78 -9.08 0.14
CA CYS A 16 4.50 -8.87 -0.55
C CYS A 16 3.83 -7.60 -0.04
N TYR A 17 4.01 -6.46 -0.73
CA TYR A 17 3.39 -5.19 -0.36
C TYR A 17 2.13 -4.91 -1.20
N ALA A 18 1.04 -4.53 -0.52
CA ALA A 18 -0.17 -4.00 -1.15
C ALA A 18 -0.62 -2.74 -0.40
N GLY A 19 -0.95 -1.68 -1.14
CA GLY A 19 -1.49 -0.44 -0.57
C GLY A 19 -3.01 -0.36 -0.75
N ILE A 20 -3.73 0.01 0.31
CA ILE A 20 -5.15 0.37 0.23
C ILE A 20 -5.24 1.89 0.25
N ALA A 21 -5.63 2.50 -0.88
CA ALA A 21 -5.82 3.93 -0.99
C ALA A 21 -7.31 4.27 -0.81
N MET A 22 -7.60 5.21 0.09
CA MET A 22 -8.94 5.77 0.30
C MET A 22 -8.94 7.20 -0.24
N ALA A 23 -9.79 7.48 -1.23
CA ALA A 23 -9.98 8.85 -1.71
C ALA A 23 -10.68 9.68 -0.62
N THR A 24 -10.07 10.78 -0.21
CA THR A 24 -10.58 11.70 0.83
C THR A 24 -11.12 13.01 0.26
N ASP A 25 -10.65 13.39 -0.92
CA ASP A 25 -10.89 14.65 -1.58
C ASP A 25 -10.63 14.50 -3.10
N TYR A 26 -10.91 15.56 -3.86
CA TYR A 26 -10.64 15.63 -5.29
C TYR A 26 -9.44 16.52 -5.60
N ASP A 27 -8.50 16.66 -4.66
CA ASP A 27 -7.38 17.60 -4.77
C ASP A 27 -7.90 19.02 -5.08
N CYS A 28 -7.36 19.71 -6.09
CA CYS A 28 -7.81 21.06 -6.48
C CYS A 28 -8.26 21.17 -7.95
N TRP A 29 -8.37 20.06 -8.68
CA TRP A 29 -8.63 20.11 -10.13
C TRP A 29 -10.11 20.35 -10.50
N LYS A 30 -11.04 20.21 -9.56
CA LYS A 30 -12.48 20.40 -9.82
C LYS A 30 -12.90 21.85 -9.53
N GLU A 31 -13.16 22.62 -10.58
CA GLU A 31 -13.52 24.05 -10.51
C GLU A 31 -14.76 24.37 -9.65
N HIS A 32 -15.73 23.45 -9.59
CA HIS A 32 -16.99 23.63 -8.84
C HIS A 32 -17.03 22.88 -7.50
N LYS A 33 -15.88 22.40 -7.01
CA LYS A 33 -15.78 21.78 -5.68
C LYS A 33 -14.75 22.51 -4.84
N GLU A 34 -14.93 22.46 -3.53
CA GLU A 34 -13.94 22.98 -2.60
C GLU A 34 -12.60 22.24 -2.78
N ALA A 35 -11.51 23.00 -2.84
CA ALA A 35 -10.17 22.47 -2.87
C ALA A 35 -9.83 21.75 -1.55
N VAL A 36 -8.87 20.83 -1.61
CA VAL A 36 -8.44 20.05 -0.45
C VAL A 36 -8.04 20.92 0.76
N SER A 37 -8.53 20.53 1.95
CA SER A 37 -8.10 21.07 3.24
C SER A 37 -7.93 19.94 4.26
N VAL A 38 -7.17 20.19 5.33
CA VAL A 38 -6.96 19.19 6.40
C VAL A 38 -8.27 18.75 7.03
N ASP A 39 -9.17 19.69 7.31
CA ASP A 39 -10.46 19.41 7.94
C ASP A 39 -11.34 18.51 7.05
N TRP A 40 -11.33 18.76 5.74
CA TRP A 40 -12.04 17.93 4.77
C TRP A 40 -11.48 16.52 4.70
N VAL A 41 -10.15 16.38 4.65
CA VAL A 41 -9.48 15.07 4.65
C VAL A 41 -9.84 14.28 5.92
N LEU A 42 -9.74 14.90 7.10
CA LEU A 42 -10.05 14.26 8.37
C LEU A 42 -11.52 13.86 8.49
N LYS A 43 -12.43 14.71 8.01
CA LYS A 43 -13.87 14.41 7.98
C LYS A 43 -14.16 13.19 7.11
N THR A 44 -13.73 13.20 5.85
CA THR A 44 -13.96 12.09 4.93
C THR A 44 -13.29 10.80 5.43
N LEU A 45 -12.10 10.89 6.02
CA LEU A 45 -11.42 9.75 6.62
C LEU A 45 -12.22 9.17 7.79
N LYS A 46 -12.72 10.01 8.70
CA LYS A 46 -13.52 9.57 9.85
C LYS A 46 -14.79 8.85 9.42
N GLU A 47 -15.48 9.37 8.40
CA GLU A 47 -16.70 8.77 7.85
C GLU A 47 -16.44 7.41 7.17
N ASN A 48 -15.27 7.25 6.54
CA ASN A 48 -14.96 6.09 5.71
C ASN A 48 -14.00 5.07 6.33
N ALA A 49 -13.38 5.38 7.48
CA ALA A 49 -12.39 4.52 8.15
C ALA A 49 -12.88 3.08 8.37
N ASN A 50 -14.17 2.91 8.69
CA ASN A 50 -14.79 1.61 8.89
C ASN A 50 -14.74 0.73 7.64
N LYS A 51 -14.80 1.30 6.43
CA LYS A 51 -14.72 0.55 5.17
C LYS A 51 -13.37 -0.16 5.04
N THR A 52 -12.28 0.57 5.27
CA THR A 52 -10.92 0.00 5.23
C THR A 52 -10.70 -0.99 6.37
N LYS A 53 -11.22 -0.71 7.57
CA LYS A 53 -11.16 -1.65 8.70
C LYS A 53 -11.85 -2.98 8.35
N SER A 54 -13.09 -2.94 7.86
CA SER A 54 -13.83 -4.13 7.47
C SER A 54 -13.12 -4.89 6.35
N LEU A 55 -12.61 -4.18 5.33
CA LEU A 55 -11.82 -4.79 4.26
C LEU A 55 -10.61 -5.56 4.81
N LEU A 56 -9.85 -4.97 5.73
CA LEU A 56 -8.69 -5.62 6.35
C LEU A 56 -9.10 -6.85 7.19
N LEU A 57 -10.16 -6.73 7.99
CA LEU A 57 -10.67 -7.83 8.82
C LEU A 57 -11.15 -9.01 7.96
N THR A 58 -11.65 -8.77 6.76
CA THR A 58 -12.03 -9.82 5.81
C THR A 58 -10.82 -10.36 5.03
N ALA A 59 -9.93 -9.49 4.56
CA ALA A 59 -8.83 -9.88 3.70
C ALA A 59 -7.73 -10.64 4.45
N ILE A 60 -7.36 -10.24 5.67
CA ILE A 60 -6.24 -10.84 6.41
C ILE A 60 -6.45 -12.35 6.65
N PRO A 61 -7.61 -12.83 7.15
CA PRO A 61 -7.85 -14.26 7.33
C PRO A 61 -7.77 -15.05 6.01
N GLN A 62 -8.33 -14.50 4.93
CA GLN A 62 -8.27 -15.14 3.60
C GLN A 62 -6.84 -15.28 3.11
N ARG A 63 -5.99 -14.27 3.34
CA ARG A 63 -4.56 -14.35 3.00
C ARG A 63 -3.84 -15.35 3.91
N GLY A 64 -4.18 -15.42 5.20
CA GLY A 64 -3.62 -16.40 6.13
C GLY A 64 -3.92 -17.86 5.79
N SER A 65 -5.01 -18.12 5.05
CA SER A 65 -5.39 -19.46 4.59
C SER A 65 -4.85 -19.85 3.21
N MET A 66 -4.08 -18.97 2.55
CA MET A 66 -3.51 -19.25 1.22
C MET A 66 -2.07 -19.77 1.34
N GLU A 67 -1.63 -20.52 0.33
CA GLU A 67 -0.22 -20.89 0.16
C GLU A 67 0.58 -19.73 -0.44
N TRP A 68 1.70 -19.37 0.22
CA TRP A 68 2.56 -18.24 -0.18
C TRP A 68 4.00 -18.64 -0.49
N SER A 69 4.36 -19.90 -0.31
CA SER A 69 5.75 -20.38 -0.39
C SER A 69 6.44 -20.00 -1.70
N GLU A 70 5.83 -20.30 -2.84
CA GLU A 70 6.36 -19.96 -4.17
C GLU A 70 6.44 -18.43 -4.38
N THR A 71 5.39 -17.70 -3.97
CA THR A 71 5.36 -16.24 -4.12
C THR A 71 6.49 -15.57 -3.34
N LEU A 72 6.69 -15.99 -2.08
CA LEU A 72 7.74 -15.47 -1.22
C LEU A 72 9.13 -15.90 -1.70
N HIS A 73 9.27 -17.13 -2.22
CA HIS A 73 10.51 -17.60 -2.83
C HIS A 73 10.90 -16.72 -4.04
N ASN A 74 9.95 -16.43 -4.92
CA ASN A 74 10.18 -15.58 -6.09
C ASN A 74 10.56 -14.15 -5.70
N LEU A 75 9.92 -13.57 -4.69
CA LEU A 75 10.28 -12.24 -4.18
C LEU A 75 11.67 -12.21 -3.54
N LYS A 76 12.02 -13.24 -2.78
CA LYS A 76 13.36 -13.37 -2.20
C LYS A 76 14.43 -13.44 -3.28
N ASN A 77 14.24 -14.28 -4.31
CA ASN A 77 15.18 -14.41 -5.41
C ASN A 77 15.32 -13.09 -6.19
N MET A 78 14.20 -12.42 -6.48
CA MET A 78 14.20 -11.11 -7.13
C MET A 78 15.02 -10.08 -6.33
N ALA A 79 14.78 -9.97 -5.03
CA ALA A 79 15.51 -9.06 -4.15
C ALA A 79 17.01 -9.39 -4.12
N GLN A 80 17.36 -10.68 -3.98
CA GLN A 80 18.74 -11.14 -3.91
C GLN A 80 19.52 -10.89 -5.21
N PHE A 81 18.94 -11.19 -6.37
CA PHE A 81 19.60 -11.01 -7.67
C PHE A 81 19.68 -9.55 -8.14
N SER A 82 19.00 -8.64 -7.44
CA SER A 82 19.07 -7.21 -7.72
C SER A 82 20.28 -6.52 -7.05
N VAL A 83 21.04 -7.23 -6.21
CA VAL A 83 22.22 -6.68 -5.52
C VAL A 83 23.49 -7.07 -6.27
N LEU A 84 24.19 -6.07 -6.82
CA LEU A 84 25.50 -6.27 -7.43
C LEU A 84 26.59 -6.20 -6.36
N LEU A 85 27.33 -7.30 -6.20
CA LEU A 85 28.51 -7.37 -5.34
C LEU A 85 29.79 -7.16 -6.17
N PRO A 86 30.86 -6.60 -5.58
CA PRO A 86 32.17 -6.55 -6.23
C PRO A 86 32.64 -7.94 -6.66
N ARG A 87 33.28 -8.04 -7.82
CA ARG A 87 34.01 -9.27 -8.21
C ARG A 87 35.39 -9.22 -7.57
N HIS A 88 35.77 -10.30 -6.88
CA HIS A 88 37.16 -10.55 -6.46
C HIS A 88 38.01 -10.97 -7.65
#